data_AF-A0A1H3AHD9-F1
#
_entry.id   AF-A0A1H3AHD9-F1
#
_cell.length_a   1.000
_cell.length_b   1.000
_cell.length_c   1.000
_cell.angle_alpha   90.00
_cell.angle_beta   90.00
_cell.angle_gamma   90.00
#
_symmetry.space_group_name_H-M   'P 1'
#
loop_
_entity.id
_entity.type
_entity.pdbx_description
1 polymer ?
#
loop_
_entity_poly.entity_id
_entity_poly.type
_entity_poly.pdbx_seq_one_letter_code
_entity_poly.pdbx_strand_id
1 'polypeptide(L)'
;MMDTSFRELRNSIRSTLDVTSAAGDSELMEHIEARVFRHSGLLHLTSGEKHALIRRLYDSFRGLDVLQPLIDNPHITEIMINGHTEIFIEERGEVRQAPVTFESEERLQDIIQTIVSGVNRIVNESSPIVDARLKDGSRVNIVLPPVALKGPTMTIRKFPDKPMTMEDLVRIRAISDEAAELLRKLVRSKYNMFISGGTGSGKTTFLNALSQFIPPDERIITIEDSAELQIVTVPNLVSLETRNANTEGKGEISIRDLIRSSLRMRPNRIIVGEVRGSEALDMLQAMNTGHEGSPSWVLWYRKMSWNQHHNIHERSPSWVLW
;
A
#
# COMPACT_ATOMS: atom_id res chain seq x y z
N MET A 1 -9.35 19.17 25.21
CA MET A 1 -8.94 18.64 26.54
C MET A 1 -8.77 17.12 26.51
N MET A 2 -9.81 16.32 26.25
CA MET A 2 -9.68 14.84 26.22
C MET A 2 -8.59 14.31 25.27
N ASP A 3 -8.47 14.87 24.06
CA ASP A 3 -7.52 14.36 23.05
C ASP A 3 -6.05 14.73 23.36
N THR A 4 -5.85 15.81 24.11
CA THR A 4 -4.53 16.23 24.63
C THR A 4 -4.11 15.30 25.78
N SER A 5 -5.00 15.07 26.73
CA SER A 5 -4.77 14.15 27.85
C SER A 5 -4.59 12.71 27.40
N PHE A 6 -5.26 12.28 26.32
CA PHE A 6 -5.05 10.96 25.72
C PHE A 6 -3.62 10.77 25.21
N ARG A 7 -3.06 11.75 24.48
CA ARG A 7 -1.69 11.68 23.96
C ARG A 7 -0.65 11.72 25.10
N GLU A 8 -0.89 12.54 26.11
CA GLU A 8 -0.05 12.62 27.31
C GLU A 8 -0.03 11.29 28.08
N LEU A 9 -1.20 10.70 28.33
CA LEU A 9 -1.31 9.39 28.98
C LEU A 9 -0.67 8.28 28.15
N ARG A 10 -0.92 8.24 26.84
CA ARG A 10 -0.30 7.26 25.94
C ARG A 10 1.23 7.35 25.98
N ASN A 11 1.78 8.56 25.89
CA ASN A 11 3.23 8.77 25.95
C ASN A 11 3.82 8.42 27.32
N SER A 12 3.10 8.74 28.40
CA SER A 12 3.52 8.40 29.77
C SER A 12 3.50 6.89 30.02
N ILE A 13 2.44 6.21 29.60
CA ILE A 13 2.32 4.74 29.68
C ILE A 13 3.43 4.09 28.86
N ARG A 14 3.68 4.56 27.62
CA ARG A 14 4.80 4.08 26.78
C ARG A 14 6.17 4.28 27.43
N SER A 15 6.45 5.45 28.01
CA SER A 15 7.74 5.71 28.67
C SER A 15 7.96 4.94 29.97
N THR A 16 6.88 4.45 30.59
CA THR A 16 6.97 3.63 31.81
C THR A 16 7.12 2.14 31.46
N LEU A 17 6.69 1.74 30.26
CA LEU A 17 6.80 0.37 29.74
C LEU A 17 8.20 0.03 29.19
N ASP A 18 9.11 1.00 29.08
CA ASP A 18 10.50 0.74 28.72
C ASP A 18 11.28 0.14 29.91
N VAL A 19 11.28 -1.21 30.00
CA VAL A 19 12.43 -2.05 30.42
C VAL A 19 12.20 -3.54 30.14
N THR A 20 10.97 -4.05 30.05
CA THR A 20 10.75 -5.45 29.64
C THR A 20 9.38 -5.59 29.01
N SER A 21 9.38 -6.13 27.80
CA SER A 21 8.21 -6.47 27.00
C SER A 21 7.19 -7.42 27.65
N ALA A 22 7.43 -7.95 28.85
CA ALA A 22 6.67 -9.04 29.47
C ALA A 22 5.28 -8.71 30.05
N ALA A 23 4.64 -7.61 29.67
CA ALA A 23 3.30 -7.31 30.18
C ALA A 23 2.25 -8.09 29.39
N GLY A 24 1.83 -9.24 29.92
CA GLY A 24 0.68 -9.98 29.40
C GLY A 24 -0.57 -9.08 29.35
N ASP A 25 -1.57 -9.46 28.55
CA ASP A 25 -2.78 -8.67 28.32
C ASP A 25 -3.47 -8.15 29.60
N SER A 26 -3.42 -8.95 30.66
CA SER A 26 -3.95 -8.58 31.98
C SER A 26 -3.10 -7.50 32.66
N GLU A 27 -1.77 -7.59 32.56
CA GLU A 27 -0.83 -6.63 33.14
C GLU A 27 -0.89 -5.28 32.41
N LEU A 28 -1.01 -5.29 31.08
CA LEU A 28 -1.22 -4.07 30.29
C LEU A 28 -2.53 -3.38 30.67
N MET A 29 -3.62 -4.14 30.81
CA MET A 29 -4.91 -3.60 31.23
C MET A 29 -4.83 -2.97 32.63
N GLU A 30 -4.25 -3.69 33.60
CA GLU A 30 -4.03 -3.18 34.95
C GLU A 30 -3.18 -1.91 34.97
N HIS A 31 -2.14 -1.84 34.12
CA HIS A 31 -1.27 -0.67 34.04
C HIS A 31 -1.99 0.56 33.48
N ILE A 32 -2.80 0.37 32.44
CA ILE A 32 -3.62 1.42 31.82
C ILE A 32 -4.66 1.91 32.81
N GLU A 33 -5.38 1.00 33.47
CA GLU A 33 -6.36 1.33 34.50
C GLU A 33 -5.70 2.15 35.61
N ALA A 34 -4.61 1.65 36.19
CA ALA A 34 -3.92 2.30 37.29
C ALA A 34 -3.41 3.71 36.91
N ARG A 35 -3.06 3.96 35.65
CA ARG A 35 -2.64 5.28 35.16
C ARG A 35 -3.82 6.21 34.91
N VAL A 36 -4.91 5.71 34.31
CA VAL A 36 -6.13 6.50 34.09
C VAL A 36 -6.74 6.93 35.42
N PHE A 37 -6.77 6.05 36.42
CA PHE A 37 -7.31 6.36 37.75
C PHE A 37 -6.44 7.31 38.57
N ARG A 38 -5.11 7.33 38.35
CA ARG A 38 -4.17 8.22 39.05
C ARG A 38 -3.96 9.58 38.39
N HIS A 39 -4.48 9.80 37.18
CA HIS A 39 -4.29 11.05 36.46
C HIS A 39 -5.21 12.15 37.00
N SER A 40 -4.65 13.14 37.70
CA SER A 40 -5.38 14.24 38.35
C SER A 40 -6.23 15.05 37.38
N GLY A 41 -5.77 15.18 36.13
CA GLY A 41 -6.52 15.84 35.04
C GLY A 41 -7.81 15.13 34.61
N LEU A 42 -8.05 13.88 35.02
CA LEU A 42 -9.22 13.07 34.62
C LEU A 42 -10.24 12.84 35.75
N LEU A 43 -10.09 13.52 36.89
CA LEU A 43 -10.99 13.37 38.04
C LEU A 43 -12.43 13.78 37.72
N HIS A 44 -12.62 14.67 36.74
CA HIS A 44 -13.92 15.16 36.30
C HIS A 44 -14.70 14.16 35.40
N LEU A 45 -14.06 13.07 34.96
CA LEU A 45 -14.71 12.06 34.12
C LEU A 45 -15.58 11.11 34.94
N THR A 46 -16.74 10.76 34.38
CA THR A 46 -17.62 9.72 34.91
C THR A 46 -17.00 8.33 34.76
N SER A 47 -17.54 7.33 35.49
CA SER A 47 -17.07 5.94 35.39
C SER A 47 -17.20 5.36 33.98
N GLY A 48 -18.24 5.75 33.23
CA GLY A 48 -18.45 5.34 31.84
C GLY A 48 -17.42 5.95 30.89
N GLU A 49 -17.10 7.23 31.06
CA GLU A 49 -16.06 7.92 30.27
C GLU A 49 -14.67 7.38 30.55
N LYS A 50 -14.37 7.04 31.82
CA LYS A 50 -13.10 6.38 32.18
C LYS A 50 -13.00 4.99 31.54
N HIS A 51 -14.06 4.19 31.57
CA HIS A 51 -14.09 2.90 30.87
C HIS A 51 -13.85 3.04 29.37
N ALA A 52 -14.51 3.99 28.72
CA ALA A 52 -14.30 4.26 27.29
C ALA A 52 -12.85 4.68 26.99
N LEU A 53 -12.25 5.50 27.85
CA LEU A 53 -10.85 5.94 27.73
C LEU A 53 -9.85 4.78 27.95
N ILE A 54 -10.09 3.93 28.95
CA ILE A 54 -9.27 2.74 29.23
C ILE A 54 -9.30 1.81 28.03
N ARG A 55 -10.50 1.52 27.49
CA ARG A 55 -10.65 0.70 26.28
C ARG A 55 -9.93 1.30 25.08
N ARG A 56 -10.10 2.61 24.85
CA ARG A 56 -9.42 3.34 23.76
C ARG A 56 -7.89 3.33 23.92
N LEU A 57 -7.37 3.42 25.14
CA LEU A 57 -5.94 3.29 25.41
C LEU A 57 -5.47 1.86 25.19
N TYR A 58 -6.19 0.87 25.71
CA TYR A 58 -5.91 -0.55 25.55
C TYR A 58 -5.87 -0.97 24.08
N ASP A 59 -6.89 -0.60 23.30
CA ASP A 59 -6.95 -0.83 21.86
C ASP A 59 -5.80 -0.13 21.11
N SER A 60 -5.34 1.01 21.62
CA SER A 60 -4.18 1.72 21.05
C SER A 60 -2.84 1.03 21.30
N PHE A 61 -2.77 0.16 22.31
CA PHE A 61 -1.61 -0.72 22.58
C PHE A 61 -1.79 -2.12 21.96
N ARG A 62 -3.04 -2.57 21.73
CA ARG A 62 -3.43 -3.79 21.02
C ARG A 62 -3.58 -3.62 19.50
N GLY A 63 -3.05 -2.55 18.91
CA GLY A 63 -2.96 -2.36 17.45
C GLY A 63 -1.96 -3.34 16.82
N LEU A 64 -1.34 -2.97 15.70
CA LEU A 64 -0.25 -3.76 15.08
C LEU A 64 1.06 -3.73 15.90
N ASP A 65 0.95 -3.55 17.22
CA ASP A 65 2.05 -3.46 18.19
C ASP A 65 3.10 -2.40 17.79
N VAL A 66 4.39 -2.73 17.89
CA VAL A 66 5.53 -1.93 17.45
C VAL A 66 5.45 -1.46 15.99
N LEU A 67 4.60 -2.08 15.16
CA LEU A 67 4.38 -1.63 13.79
C LEU A 67 3.43 -0.43 13.70
N GLN A 68 2.52 -0.23 14.65
CA GLN A 68 1.52 0.83 14.55
C GLN A 68 2.16 2.22 14.35
N PRO A 69 3.19 2.64 15.11
CA PRO A 69 3.84 3.92 14.87
C PRO A 69 4.57 4.02 13.52
N LEU A 70 5.04 2.89 12.98
CA LEU A 70 5.71 2.85 11.67
C LEU A 70 4.69 2.98 10.52
N ILE A 71 3.53 2.33 10.67
CA ILE A 71 2.42 2.39 9.73
C ILE A 71 1.78 3.78 9.75
N ASP A 72 1.61 4.38 10.93
CA ASP A 72 1.02 5.73 11.05
C ASP A 72 1.95 6.84 10.51
N ASN A 73 3.26 6.58 10.35
CA ASN A 73 4.21 7.60 9.91
C ASN A 73 4.17 7.80 8.37
N PRO A 74 3.66 8.92 7.84
CA PRO A 74 3.50 9.12 6.39
C PRO A 74 4.82 9.21 5.62
N HIS A 75 5.96 9.35 6.29
CA HIS A 75 7.28 9.37 5.63
C HIS A 75 7.84 7.98 5.36
N ILE A 76 7.33 6.94 6.03
CA ILE A 76 7.71 5.55 5.79
C ILE A 76 6.87 5.00 4.65
N THR A 77 7.55 4.45 3.64
CA THR A 77 6.95 3.87 2.42
C THR A 77 6.91 2.34 2.47
N GLU A 78 7.90 1.72 3.13
CA GLU A 78 8.02 0.27 3.26
C GLU A 78 8.54 -0.13 4.65
N ILE A 79 8.03 -1.23 5.18
CA ILE A 79 8.46 -1.84 6.45
C ILE A 79 8.79 -3.29 6.16
N MET A 80 10.03 -3.71 6.43
CA MET A 80 10.53 -5.06 6.18
C MET A 80 10.89 -5.71 7.52
N ILE A 81 10.25 -6.82 7.84
CA ILE A 81 10.43 -7.57 9.08
C ILE A 81 11.05 -8.91 8.70
N ASN A 82 12.36 -9.01 8.92
CA ASN A 82 13.15 -10.22 8.61
C ASN A 82 13.15 -11.23 9.77
N GLY A 83 12.60 -10.83 10.91
CA GLY A 83 12.42 -11.60 12.13
C GLY A 83 11.97 -10.68 13.26
N HIS A 84 11.69 -11.23 14.44
CA HIS A 84 11.16 -10.46 15.57
C HIS A 84 12.11 -9.34 16.06
N THR A 85 13.42 -9.47 15.84
CA THR A 85 14.45 -8.46 16.20
C THR A 85 14.99 -7.65 15.01
N GLU A 86 14.67 -8.02 13.77
CA GLU A 86 15.28 -7.45 12.56
C GLU A 86 14.21 -6.70 11.74
N ILE A 87 13.95 -5.44 12.10
CA ILE A 87 12.99 -4.57 11.41
C ILE A 87 13.71 -3.44 10.67
N PHE A 88 13.42 -3.29 9.38
CA PHE A 88 13.92 -2.24 8.51
C PHE A 88 12.77 -1.39 7.98
N ILE A 89 13.04 -0.13 7.71
CA ILE A 89 12.08 0.80 7.12
C ILE A 89 12.73 1.53 5.94
N GLU A 90 11.94 1.79 4.91
CA GLU A 90 12.28 2.74 3.85
C GLU A 90 11.66 4.10 4.16
N GLU A 91 12.49 5.12 4.16
CA GLU A 91 12.08 6.52 4.27
C GLU A 91 12.81 7.32 3.18
N ARG A 92 12.06 7.98 2.29
CA ARG A 92 12.61 8.78 1.17
C ARG A 92 13.59 8.00 0.26
N GLY A 93 13.34 6.70 0.06
CA GLY A 93 14.18 5.84 -0.78
C GLY A 93 15.47 5.34 -0.12
N GLU A 94 15.68 5.63 1.17
CA GLU A 94 16.78 5.09 1.96
C GLU A 94 16.26 4.04 2.94
N VAL A 95 16.90 2.87 2.94
CA VAL A 95 16.58 1.77 3.85
C VAL A 95 17.48 1.86 5.08
N ARG A 96 16.87 1.82 6.27
CA ARG A 96 17.59 1.81 7.55
C ARG A 96 16.92 0.86 8.54
N GLN A 97 17.70 0.34 9.49
CA GLN A 97 17.15 -0.46 10.59
C GLN A 97 16.33 0.45 11.51
N ALA A 98 15.14 -0.01 11.89
CA ALA A 98 14.28 0.68 12.83
C ALA A 98 14.73 0.35 14.27
N PRO A 99 14.68 1.31 15.20
CA PRO A 99 15.08 1.09 16.61
C PRO A 99 13.94 0.44 17.41
N VAL A 100 13.26 -0.55 16.83
CA VAL A 100 12.14 -1.26 17.44
C VAL A 100 12.24 -2.74 17.12
N THR A 101 11.78 -3.58 18.05
CA THR A 101 11.75 -5.03 17.94
C THR A 101 10.45 -5.54 18.55
N PHE A 102 9.97 -6.68 18.08
CA PHE A 102 8.94 -7.43 18.79
C PHE A 102 9.52 -8.06 20.05
N GLU A 103 8.65 -8.34 21.01
CA GLU A 103 9.00 -9.05 22.24
C GLU A 103 9.58 -10.44 21.97
N SER A 104 8.92 -11.19 21.10
CA SER A 104 9.25 -12.57 20.82
C SER A 104 8.80 -12.95 19.40
N GLU A 105 9.22 -14.13 18.96
CA GLU A 105 8.76 -14.70 17.70
C GLU A 105 7.25 -15.00 17.73
N GLU A 106 6.74 -15.52 18.84
CA GLU A 106 5.32 -15.80 19.04
C GLU A 106 4.49 -14.52 18.90
N ARG A 107 4.98 -13.40 19.43
CA ARG A 107 4.28 -12.12 19.30
C ARG A 107 4.17 -11.66 17.85
N LEU A 108 5.23 -11.82 17.05
CA LEU A 108 5.18 -11.55 15.61
C LEU A 108 4.18 -12.48 14.91
N GLN A 109 4.13 -13.76 15.28
CA GLN A 109 3.15 -14.71 14.75
C GLN A 109 1.71 -14.29 15.09
N ASP A 110 1.43 -13.86 16.32
CA ASP A 110 0.09 -13.39 16.72
C ASP A 110 -0.38 -12.18 15.89
N ILE A 111 0.54 -11.25 15.61
CA ILE A 111 0.26 -10.09 14.74
C ILE A 111 0.00 -10.56 13.30
N ILE A 112 0.79 -11.50 12.77
CA ILE A 112 0.57 -12.10 11.45
C ILE A 112 -0.83 -12.73 11.38
N GLN A 113 -1.21 -13.56 12.37
CA GLN A 113 -2.52 -14.21 12.40
C GLN A 113 -3.67 -13.19 12.49
N THR A 114 -3.46 -12.10 13.24
CA THR A 114 -4.42 -10.99 13.32
C THR A 114 -4.62 -10.30 11.97
N ILE A 115 -3.55 -10.02 11.23
CA ILE A 115 -3.62 -9.43 9.88
C ILE A 115 -4.36 -10.37 8.91
N VAL A 116 -3.98 -11.64 8.89
CA VAL A 116 -4.49 -12.63 7.93
C VAL A 116 -5.95 -12.97 8.18
N SER A 117 -6.36 -13.09 9.44
CA SER A 117 -7.76 -13.33 9.83
C SER A 117 -8.70 -12.20 9.37
N GLY A 118 -8.21 -10.96 9.33
CA GLY A 118 -8.96 -9.80 8.87
C GLY A 118 -9.30 -9.81 7.37
N VAL A 119 -8.59 -10.60 6.56
CA VAL A 119 -8.79 -10.71 5.10
C VAL A 119 -9.33 -12.07 4.65
N ASN A 120 -9.80 -12.90 5.59
CA ASN A 120 -10.33 -14.25 5.34
C ASN A 120 -9.37 -15.14 4.50
N ARG A 121 -8.06 -15.00 4.77
CA ARG A 121 -7.02 -15.88 4.23
C ARG A 121 -6.48 -16.77 5.35
N ILE A 122 -5.71 -17.79 4.99
CA ILE A 122 -5.10 -18.72 5.95
C ILE A 122 -3.60 -18.77 5.67
N VAL A 123 -2.79 -18.75 6.73
CA VAL A 123 -1.35 -18.97 6.67
C VAL A 123 -0.93 -19.92 7.78
N ASN A 124 -0.18 -20.96 7.43
CA ASN A 124 0.29 -22.00 8.35
C ASN A 124 1.47 -22.75 7.70
N GLU A 125 2.01 -23.77 8.36
CA GLU A 125 3.17 -24.52 7.86
C GLU A 125 2.91 -25.24 6.52
N SER A 126 1.66 -25.64 6.22
CA SER A 126 1.30 -26.28 4.95
C SER A 126 1.01 -25.28 3.83
N SER A 127 0.77 -24.01 4.17
CA SER A 127 0.56 -22.89 3.26
C SER A 127 1.27 -21.64 3.81
N PRO A 128 2.62 -21.61 3.75
CA PRO A 128 3.42 -20.66 4.52
C PRO A 128 3.52 -19.27 3.89
N ILE A 129 3.01 -19.07 2.68
CA ILE A 129 3.09 -17.79 1.95
C ILE A 129 1.69 -17.22 1.79
N VAL A 130 1.50 -15.96 2.16
CA VAL A 130 0.23 -15.26 1.95
C VAL A 130 0.44 -13.79 1.64
N ASP A 131 -0.33 -13.27 0.68
CA ASP A 131 -0.52 -11.84 0.49
C ASP A 131 -1.79 -11.38 1.21
N ALA A 132 -1.77 -10.24 1.88
CA ALA A 132 -2.88 -9.67 2.62
C ALA A 132 -2.93 -8.14 2.43
N ARG A 133 -3.99 -7.52 2.95
CA ARG A 133 -4.16 -6.07 2.99
C ARG A 133 -4.53 -5.62 4.39
N LEU A 134 -3.89 -4.56 4.85
CA LEU A 134 -4.27 -3.86 6.08
C LEU A 134 -5.50 -2.97 5.84
N LYS A 135 -6.09 -2.47 6.94
CA LYS A 135 -7.28 -1.61 6.89
C LYS A 135 -7.03 -0.27 6.20
N ASP A 136 -5.81 0.24 6.23
CA ASP A 136 -5.36 1.43 5.50
C ASP A 136 -5.10 1.16 4.01
N GLY A 137 -5.30 -0.08 3.56
CA GLY A 137 -5.06 -0.53 2.20
C GLY A 137 -3.65 -1.05 1.94
N SER A 138 -2.70 -0.83 2.88
CA SER A 138 -1.30 -1.26 2.75
C SER A 138 -1.19 -2.75 2.44
N ARG A 139 -0.28 -3.11 1.54
CA ARG A 139 -0.05 -4.51 1.17
C ARG A 139 0.85 -5.17 2.16
N VAL A 140 0.55 -6.43 2.45
CA VAL A 140 1.36 -7.25 3.34
C VAL A 140 1.70 -8.54 2.62
N ASN A 141 2.98 -8.84 2.50
CA ASN A 141 3.45 -10.17 2.12
C ASN A 141 4.01 -10.85 3.37
N ILE A 142 3.60 -12.09 3.63
CA ILE A 142 4.02 -12.87 4.80
C ILE A 142 4.58 -14.21 4.33
N VAL A 143 5.67 -14.62 4.95
CA VAL A 143 6.27 -15.94 4.76
C VAL A 143 6.60 -16.57 6.11
N LEU A 144 6.08 -17.77 6.37
CA LEU A 144 6.30 -18.54 7.59
C LEU A 144 7.37 -19.64 7.40
N PRO A 145 7.94 -20.16 8.50
CA PRO A 145 8.64 -21.44 8.49
C PRO A 145 7.76 -22.57 7.90
N PRO A 146 8.34 -23.57 7.23
CA PRO A 146 9.78 -23.78 7.04
C PRO A 146 10.40 -22.99 5.87
N VAL A 147 9.63 -22.20 5.12
CA VAL A 147 10.15 -21.44 3.96
C VAL A 147 11.02 -20.28 4.43
N ALA A 148 10.59 -19.57 5.47
CA ALA A 148 11.40 -18.55 6.13
C ALA A 148 12.29 -19.18 7.21
N LEU A 149 13.57 -19.42 6.88
CA LEU A 149 14.52 -20.17 7.73
C LEU A 149 14.87 -19.48 9.05
N LYS A 150 14.68 -18.16 9.15
CA LYS A 150 14.98 -17.36 10.34
C LYS A 150 13.76 -17.08 11.23
N GLY A 151 12.65 -17.77 10.97
CA GLY A 151 11.36 -17.47 11.58
C GLY A 151 10.45 -16.68 10.64
N PRO A 152 9.23 -16.32 11.08
CA PRO A 152 8.26 -15.54 10.32
C PRO A 152 8.85 -14.24 9.76
N THR A 153 8.59 -13.96 8.49
CA THR A 153 8.92 -12.69 7.85
C THR A 153 7.69 -12.01 7.28
N MET A 154 7.73 -10.69 7.24
CA MET A 154 6.64 -9.87 6.76
C MET A 154 7.15 -8.58 6.12
N THR A 155 6.61 -8.24 4.95
CA THR A 155 6.89 -6.96 4.29
C THR A 155 5.59 -6.20 4.11
N ILE A 156 5.54 -4.97 4.62
CA ILE A 156 4.41 -4.06 4.50
C ILE A 156 4.80 -2.94 3.53
N ARG A 157 4.11 -2.87 2.39
CA ARG A 157 4.25 -1.76 1.44
C ARG A 157 3.06 -0.82 1.59
N LYS A 158 3.34 0.40 2.02
CA LYS A 158 2.31 1.37 2.36
C LYS A 158 1.77 2.06 1.12
N PHE A 159 0.49 2.40 1.17
CA PHE A 159 -0.10 3.34 0.23
C PHE A 159 -0.09 4.73 0.82
N PRO A 160 0.38 5.74 0.08
CA PRO A 160 0.25 7.11 0.55
C PRO A 160 -1.25 7.48 0.63
N ASP A 161 -1.66 8.04 1.77
CA ASP A 161 -3.02 8.54 1.98
C ASP A 161 -3.41 9.61 0.95
N LYS A 162 -2.41 10.36 0.49
CA LYS A 162 -2.55 11.38 -0.55
C LYS A 162 -1.61 11.06 -1.71
N PRO A 163 -2.13 10.72 -2.89
CA PRO A 163 -1.30 10.51 -4.05
C PRO A 163 -0.68 11.84 -4.50
N MET A 164 0.52 11.80 -5.09
CA MET A 164 1.11 13.01 -5.67
C MET A 164 0.24 13.50 -6.83
N THR A 165 0.00 14.81 -6.86
CA THR A 165 -0.69 15.49 -7.95
C THR A 165 0.30 15.86 -9.06
N MET A 166 -0.21 16.23 -10.24
CA MET A 166 0.66 16.69 -11.33
C MET A 166 1.40 17.98 -10.92
N GLU A 167 0.73 18.85 -10.15
CA GLU A 167 1.31 20.07 -9.58
C GLU A 167 2.45 19.76 -8.60
N ASP A 168 2.33 18.69 -7.80
CA ASP A 168 3.41 18.24 -6.92
C ASP A 168 4.62 17.77 -7.73
N LEU A 169 4.39 17.03 -8.82
CA LEU A 169 5.45 16.53 -9.71
C LEU A 169 6.19 17.66 -10.43
N VAL A 170 5.46 18.69 -10.88
CA VAL A 170 6.06 19.92 -11.42
C VAL A 170 6.87 20.65 -10.34
N ARG A 171 6.34 20.78 -9.12
CA ARG A 171 7.02 21.47 -8.02
C ARG A 171 8.36 20.82 -7.65
N ILE A 172 8.45 19.49 -7.69
CA ILE A 172 9.70 18.76 -7.46
C ILE A 172 10.59 18.66 -8.72
N ARG A 173 10.19 19.32 -9.82
CA ARG A 173 10.87 19.32 -11.12
C ARG A 173 11.04 17.92 -11.73
N ALA A 174 10.11 17.01 -11.43
CA ALA A 174 10.05 15.71 -12.09
C ALA A 174 9.52 15.81 -13.53
N ILE A 175 8.75 16.87 -13.83
CA ILE A 175 8.26 17.23 -15.17
C ILE A 175 8.15 18.76 -15.29
N SER A 176 8.25 19.32 -16.49
CA SER A 176 8.04 20.75 -16.72
C SER A 176 6.54 21.09 -16.82
N ASP A 177 6.20 22.35 -16.56
CA ASP A 177 4.83 22.87 -16.73
C ASP A 177 4.32 22.66 -18.17
N GLU A 178 5.16 22.90 -19.18
CA GLU A 178 4.80 22.74 -20.58
C GLU A 178 4.47 21.29 -20.92
N ALA A 179 5.25 20.35 -20.39
CA ALA A 179 5.02 18.93 -20.59
C ALA A 179 3.76 18.46 -19.86
N ALA A 180 3.52 18.92 -18.63
CA ALA A 180 2.28 18.64 -17.89
C ALA A 180 1.03 19.13 -18.65
N GLU A 181 1.08 20.33 -19.22
CA GLU A 181 -0.01 20.90 -20.01
C GLU A 181 -0.24 20.15 -21.32
N LEU A 182 0.83 19.71 -22.00
CA LEU A 182 0.71 18.86 -23.19
C LEU A 182 0.04 17.52 -22.85
N LEU A 183 0.50 16.86 -21.78
CA LEU A 183 -0.06 15.58 -21.32
C LEU A 183 -1.54 15.70 -20.97
N ARG A 184 -1.93 16.79 -20.30
CA ARG A 184 -3.35 17.08 -20.01
C ARG A 184 -4.19 17.12 -21.28
N LYS A 185 -3.70 17.76 -22.35
CA LYS A 185 -4.39 17.79 -23.65
C LYS A 185 -4.47 16.40 -24.27
N LEU A 186 -3.38 15.63 -24.25
CA LEU A 186 -3.35 14.26 -24.79
C LEU A 186 -4.33 13.33 -24.07
N VAL A 187 -4.38 13.40 -22.74
CA VAL A 187 -5.34 12.64 -21.93
C VAL A 187 -6.76 13.02 -22.33
N ARG A 188 -7.11 14.31 -22.32
CA ARG A 188 -8.48 14.76 -22.66
C ARG A 188 -8.88 14.39 -24.10
N SER A 189 -7.92 14.35 -25.02
CA SER A 189 -8.12 13.93 -26.40
C SER A 189 -8.09 12.41 -26.61
N LYS A 190 -8.07 11.61 -25.54
CA LYS A 190 -8.17 10.14 -25.58
C LYS A 190 -7.04 9.46 -26.37
N TYR A 191 -5.85 10.06 -26.38
CA TYR A 191 -4.67 9.39 -26.94
C TYR A 191 -4.32 8.16 -26.09
N ASN A 192 -3.88 7.11 -26.79
CA ASN A 192 -3.25 5.98 -26.12
C ASN A 192 -1.86 6.39 -25.63
N MET A 193 -1.50 6.00 -24.43
CA MET A 193 -0.27 6.44 -23.77
C MET A 193 0.42 5.26 -23.09
N PHE A 194 1.73 5.13 -23.26
CA PHE A 194 2.56 4.14 -22.57
C PHE A 194 3.60 4.84 -21.70
N ILE A 195 3.58 4.58 -20.40
CA ILE A 195 4.54 5.12 -19.44
C ILE A 195 5.59 4.05 -19.15
N SER A 196 6.85 4.34 -19.42
CA SER A 196 7.95 3.40 -19.20
C SER A 196 9.06 3.97 -18.31
N GLY A 197 9.78 3.07 -17.63
CA GLY A 197 10.87 3.41 -16.70
C GLY A 197 11.31 2.21 -15.85
N GLY A 198 12.35 2.39 -15.02
CA GLY A 198 12.85 1.33 -14.11
C GLY A 198 11.89 0.98 -12.96
N THR A 199 12.16 -0.10 -12.23
CA THR A 199 11.47 -0.38 -10.96
C THR A 199 11.74 0.76 -9.97
N GLY A 200 10.74 1.18 -9.19
CA GLY A 200 10.91 2.24 -8.18
C GLY A 200 11.05 3.67 -8.73
N SER A 201 10.95 3.88 -10.05
CA SER A 201 11.12 5.22 -10.65
C SER A 201 10.03 6.24 -10.27
N GLY A 202 8.89 5.83 -9.67
CA GLY A 202 7.72 6.69 -9.42
C GLY A 202 6.58 6.60 -10.46
N LYS A 203 6.49 5.47 -11.16
CA LYS A 203 5.76 5.37 -12.43
C LYS A 203 4.26 5.22 -12.22
N THR A 204 3.87 4.45 -11.21
CA THR A 204 2.49 4.41 -10.71
C THR A 204 2.08 5.79 -10.17
N THR A 205 2.98 6.49 -9.49
CA THR A 205 2.73 7.85 -9.00
C THR A 205 2.45 8.82 -10.15
N PHE A 206 3.23 8.77 -11.22
CA PHE A 206 3.01 9.57 -12.42
C PHE A 206 1.68 9.20 -13.12
N LEU A 207 1.39 7.91 -13.27
CA LEU A 207 0.12 7.43 -13.83
C LEU A 207 -1.08 7.92 -13.01
N ASN A 208 -0.97 7.88 -11.69
CA ASN A 208 -2.04 8.32 -10.79
C ASN A 208 -2.27 9.83 -10.83
N ALA A 209 -1.21 10.63 -11.03
CA ALA A 209 -1.34 12.06 -11.28
C ALA A 209 -1.98 12.35 -12.65
N LEU A 210 -1.52 11.64 -13.69
CA LEU A 210 -1.99 11.80 -15.06
C LEU A 210 -3.46 11.39 -15.22
N SER A 211 -3.91 10.33 -14.54
CA SER A 211 -5.28 9.84 -14.60
C SER A 211 -6.30 10.83 -14.04
N GLN A 212 -5.89 11.79 -13.19
CA GLN A 212 -6.78 12.85 -12.70
C GLN A 212 -7.23 13.80 -13.81
N PHE A 213 -6.51 13.87 -14.93
CA PHE A 213 -6.91 14.67 -16.10
C PHE A 213 -7.99 14.02 -16.97
N ILE A 214 -8.43 12.80 -16.65
CA ILE A 214 -9.52 12.14 -17.37
C ILE A 214 -10.84 12.88 -17.08
N PRO A 215 -11.65 13.21 -18.12
CA PRO A 215 -12.94 13.84 -17.92
C PRO A 215 -13.89 13.03 -17.02
N PRO A 216 -14.66 13.70 -16.13
CA PRO A 216 -15.49 13.05 -15.11
C PRO A 216 -16.71 12.31 -15.69
N ASP A 217 -17.10 12.59 -16.92
CA ASP A 217 -18.21 11.95 -17.64
C ASP A 217 -17.84 10.60 -18.26
N GLU A 218 -16.56 10.20 -18.19
CA GLU A 218 -16.08 8.94 -18.73
C GLU A 218 -16.24 7.76 -17.76
N ARG A 219 -16.39 6.55 -18.32
CA ARG A 219 -16.31 5.28 -17.61
C ARG A 219 -14.91 4.70 -17.70
N ILE A 220 -14.25 4.51 -16.55
CA ILE A 220 -12.89 3.97 -16.47
C ILE A 220 -12.93 2.57 -15.87
N ILE A 221 -12.11 1.68 -16.41
CA ILE A 221 -11.78 0.40 -15.79
C ILE A 221 -10.28 0.36 -15.49
N THR A 222 -9.90 0.19 -14.23
CA THR A 222 -8.50 -0.08 -13.85
C THR A 222 -8.28 -1.57 -13.71
N ILE A 223 -7.12 -2.06 -14.15
CA ILE A 223 -6.68 -3.45 -14.04
C ILE A 223 -5.28 -3.44 -13.46
N GLU A 224 -5.10 -4.01 -12.28
CA GLU A 224 -3.82 -4.00 -11.58
C GLU A 224 -3.55 -5.37 -10.95
N ASP A 225 -2.28 -5.78 -10.85
CA ASP A 225 -1.92 -6.95 -10.03
C ASP A 225 -2.36 -6.76 -8.59
N SER A 226 -2.29 -5.52 -8.16
CA SER A 226 -2.89 -5.09 -6.92
C SER A 226 -3.30 -3.63 -7.08
N ALA A 227 -4.48 -3.25 -6.62
CA ALA A 227 -4.96 -1.88 -6.75
C ALA A 227 -4.02 -0.87 -6.06
N GLU A 228 -3.56 0.15 -6.81
CA GLU A 228 -2.76 1.31 -6.37
C GLU A 228 -3.37 2.63 -6.83
N LEU A 229 -4.09 2.62 -7.95
CA LEU A 229 -4.61 3.83 -8.57
C LEU A 229 -5.74 4.42 -7.74
N GLN A 230 -5.64 5.71 -7.45
CA GLN A 230 -6.60 6.48 -6.67
C GLN A 230 -7.19 7.58 -7.55
N ILE A 231 -8.08 7.18 -8.46
CA ILE A 231 -8.76 8.11 -9.36
C ILE A 231 -9.98 8.67 -8.64
N VAL A 232 -9.92 9.95 -8.24
CA VAL A 232 -10.99 10.59 -7.46
C VAL A 232 -11.84 11.54 -8.31
N THR A 233 -11.36 11.94 -9.48
CA THR A 233 -12.06 12.86 -10.37
C THR A 233 -13.18 12.21 -11.19
N VAL A 234 -13.22 10.88 -11.27
CA VAL A 234 -14.14 10.14 -12.13
C VAL A 234 -15.08 9.25 -11.31
N PRO A 235 -16.39 9.57 -11.24
CA PRO A 235 -17.35 8.78 -10.47
C PRO A 235 -17.62 7.39 -11.05
N ASN A 236 -17.57 7.23 -12.37
CA ASN A 236 -17.89 5.97 -13.05
C ASN A 236 -16.65 5.09 -13.22
N LEU A 237 -16.11 4.64 -12.09
CA LEU A 237 -14.87 3.86 -11.99
C LEU A 237 -15.17 2.41 -11.60
N VAL A 238 -14.52 1.46 -12.29
CA VAL A 238 -14.46 0.06 -11.86
C VAL A 238 -13.01 -0.34 -11.68
N SER A 239 -12.65 -0.83 -10.50
CA SER A 239 -11.30 -1.31 -10.21
C SER A 239 -11.27 -2.83 -10.17
N LEU A 240 -10.40 -3.41 -11.00
CA LEU A 240 -10.19 -4.84 -11.12
C LEU A 240 -8.79 -5.19 -10.64
N GLU A 241 -8.69 -6.26 -9.85
CA GLU A 241 -7.44 -6.76 -9.29
C GLU A 241 -7.25 -8.23 -9.69
N THR A 242 -6.02 -8.63 -9.96
CA THR A 242 -5.71 -10.04 -10.22
C THR A 242 -5.94 -10.87 -8.97
N ARG A 243 -6.06 -12.18 -9.18
CA ARG A 243 -6.14 -13.13 -8.06
C ARG A 243 -5.19 -14.27 -8.34
N ASN A 244 -4.24 -14.48 -7.44
CA ASN A 244 -3.37 -15.65 -7.49
C ASN A 244 -4.22 -16.93 -7.32
N ALA A 245 -3.71 -18.02 -7.88
CA ALA A 245 -4.27 -19.34 -7.60
C ALA A 245 -4.27 -19.62 -6.09
N ASN A 246 -5.27 -20.36 -5.62
CA ASN A 246 -5.22 -20.93 -4.28
C ASN A 246 -4.12 -22.00 -4.18
N THR A 247 -3.94 -22.57 -2.99
CA THR A 247 -2.93 -23.60 -2.70
C THR A 247 -3.09 -24.88 -3.53
N GLU A 248 -4.27 -25.12 -4.12
CA GLU A 248 -4.53 -26.20 -5.07
C GLU A 248 -4.26 -25.82 -6.54
N GLY A 249 -3.73 -24.64 -6.81
CA GLY A 249 -3.49 -24.14 -8.17
C GLY A 249 -4.77 -23.71 -8.91
N LYS A 250 -5.89 -23.52 -8.21
CA LYS A 250 -7.19 -23.17 -8.81
C LYS A 250 -7.58 -21.72 -8.57
N GLY A 251 -8.38 -21.21 -9.50
CA GLY A 251 -9.03 -19.90 -9.34
C GLY A 251 -8.12 -18.70 -9.61
N GLU A 252 -7.00 -18.90 -10.29
CA GLU A 252 -6.20 -17.79 -10.82
C GLU A 252 -7.06 -16.90 -11.73
N ILE A 253 -6.91 -15.59 -11.58
CA ILE A 253 -7.48 -14.57 -12.47
C ILE A 253 -6.34 -13.66 -12.87
N SER A 254 -5.90 -13.77 -14.12
CA SER A 254 -4.76 -13.02 -14.65
C SER A 254 -5.19 -11.64 -15.19
N ILE A 255 -4.22 -10.74 -15.40
CA ILE A 255 -4.46 -9.45 -16.10
C ILE A 255 -5.13 -9.69 -17.46
N ARG A 256 -4.73 -10.76 -18.16
CA ARG A 256 -5.30 -11.16 -19.45
C ARG A 256 -6.81 -11.44 -19.36
N ASP A 257 -7.23 -12.15 -18.32
CA ASP A 257 -8.65 -12.46 -18.09
C ASP A 257 -9.44 -11.19 -17.79
N LEU A 258 -8.86 -10.30 -16.99
CA LEU A 258 -9.46 -9.00 -16.65
C LEU A 258 -9.57 -8.08 -17.87
N ILE A 259 -8.56 -8.05 -18.75
CA ILE A 259 -8.60 -7.30 -20.01
C ILE A 259 -9.77 -7.79 -20.85
N ARG A 260 -9.89 -9.11 -21.08
CA ARG A 260 -11.00 -9.69 -21.87
C ARG A 260 -12.37 -9.38 -21.27
N SER A 261 -12.49 -9.45 -19.95
CA SER A 261 -13.72 -9.11 -19.24
C SER A 261 -14.07 -7.63 -19.41
N SER A 262 -13.08 -6.73 -19.26
CA SER A 262 -13.25 -5.28 -19.33
C SER A 262 -13.80 -4.80 -20.67
N LEU A 263 -13.48 -5.48 -21.78
CA LEU A 263 -14.00 -5.14 -23.11
C LEU A 263 -15.53 -5.27 -23.22
N ARG A 264 -16.13 -6.10 -22.36
CA ARG A 264 -17.60 -6.29 -22.30
C ARG A 264 -18.30 -5.33 -21.35
N MET A 265 -17.53 -4.51 -20.63
CA MET A 265 -18.04 -3.60 -19.59
C MET A 265 -18.28 -2.18 -20.11
N ARG A 266 -18.23 -1.99 -21.44
CA ARG A 266 -18.41 -0.70 -22.13
C ARG A 266 -17.56 0.44 -21.55
N PRO A 267 -16.24 0.27 -21.41
CA PRO A 267 -15.37 1.34 -20.92
C PRO A 267 -15.23 2.46 -21.95
N ASN A 268 -15.05 3.69 -21.47
CA ASN A 268 -14.42 4.75 -22.26
C ASN A 268 -12.89 4.63 -22.20
N ARG A 269 -12.34 4.15 -21.07
CA ARG A 269 -10.91 3.90 -20.91
C ARG A 269 -10.63 2.62 -20.13
N ILE A 270 -9.53 1.98 -20.49
CA ILE A 270 -8.93 0.91 -19.69
C ILE A 270 -7.54 1.36 -19.29
N ILE A 271 -7.25 1.34 -17.99
CA ILE A 271 -5.95 1.67 -17.43
C ILE A 271 -5.37 0.39 -16.85
N VAL A 272 -4.21 -0.03 -17.33
CA VAL A 272 -3.55 -1.24 -16.82
C VAL A 272 -2.30 -0.80 -16.07
N GLY A 273 -2.27 -1.13 -14.77
CA GLY A 273 -1.25 -0.64 -13.84
C GLY A 273 0.16 -1.16 -14.15
N GLU A 274 0.28 -2.38 -14.66
CA GLU A 274 1.53 -2.91 -15.17
C GLU A 274 1.31 -3.99 -16.23
N VAL A 275 2.17 -4.02 -17.26
CA VAL A 275 2.27 -5.13 -18.21
C VAL A 275 3.70 -5.67 -18.20
N ARG A 276 3.82 -6.98 -17.92
CA ARG A 276 5.07 -7.73 -17.73
C ARG A 276 5.24 -8.90 -18.70
N GLY A 277 4.21 -9.32 -19.42
CA GLY A 277 4.25 -10.56 -20.19
C GLY A 277 3.21 -10.65 -21.31
N SER A 278 2.63 -11.85 -21.44
CA SER A 278 1.79 -12.25 -22.57
C SER A 278 0.53 -11.38 -22.78
N GLU A 279 0.06 -10.72 -21.72
CA GLU A 279 -1.08 -9.81 -21.73
C GLU A 279 -0.85 -8.57 -22.60
N ALA A 280 0.41 -8.23 -22.91
CA ALA A 280 0.76 -7.16 -23.84
C ALA A 280 0.12 -7.36 -25.23
N LEU A 281 0.11 -8.61 -25.73
CA LEU A 281 -0.43 -8.91 -27.05
C LEU A 281 -1.95 -8.79 -27.06
N ASP A 282 -2.64 -9.37 -26.07
CA ASP A 282 -4.10 -9.25 -25.95
C ASP A 282 -4.53 -7.79 -25.81
N MET A 283 -3.75 -6.97 -25.11
CA MET A 283 -3.99 -5.53 -25.02
C MET A 283 -3.80 -4.83 -26.37
N LEU A 284 -2.69 -5.06 -27.08
CA LEU A 284 -2.47 -4.47 -28.41
C LEU A 284 -3.56 -4.90 -29.40
N GLN A 285 -4.02 -6.15 -29.31
CA GLN A 285 -5.16 -6.62 -30.09
C GLN A 285 -6.44 -5.86 -29.72
N ALA A 286 -6.72 -5.66 -28.44
CA ALA A 286 -7.86 -4.89 -27.97
C ALA A 286 -7.82 -3.41 -28.38
N MET A 287 -6.63 -2.83 -28.50
CA MET A 287 -6.43 -1.48 -29.06
C MET A 287 -6.74 -1.43 -30.57
N ASN A 288 -6.49 -2.52 -31.29
CA ASN A 288 -6.60 -2.58 -32.75
C ASN A 288 -7.98 -3.03 -33.25
N THR A 289 -8.79 -3.70 -32.42
CA THR A 289 -10.10 -4.25 -32.83
C THR A 289 -11.24 -3.22 -32.90
N GLY A 290 -10.95 -1.93 -32.69
CA GLY A 290 -11.81 -0.83 -33.14
C GLY A 290 -13.30 -1.02 -32.89
N HIS A 291 -13.71 -1.32 -31.65
CA HIS A 291 -15.13 -1.31 -31.32
C HIS A 291 -15.70 0.11 -31.51
N GLU A 292 -16.94 0.22 -31.97
CA GLU A 292 -17.67 1.49 -32.12
C GLU A 292 -17.60 2.31 -30.81
N GLY A 293 -16.71 3.31 -30.76
CA GLY A 293 -16.39 4.06 -29.54
C GLY A 293 -15.16 3.57 -28.77
N SER A 294 -14.09 3.23 -29.48
CA SER A 294 -12.90 2.53 -28.98
C SER A 294 -12.34 3.14 -27.69
N PRO A 295 -12.11 2.35 -26.63
CA PRO A 295 -11.58 2.86 -25.39
C PRO A 295 -10.14 3.37 -25.57
N SER A 296 -9.79 4.49 -24.93
CA SER A 296 -8.40 4.95 -24.88
C SER A 296 -7.66 4.26 -23.74
N TRP A 297 -6.40 3.90 -23.99
CA TRP A 297 -5.58 3.12 -23.08
C TRP A 297 -4.49 3.98 -22.45
N VAL A 298 -4.33 3.88 -21.14
CA VAL A 298 -3.13 4.40 -20.47
C VAL A 298 -2.43 3.21 -19.82
N LEU A 299 -1.20 2.96 -20.26
CA LEU A 299 -0.43 1.78 -19.94
C LEU A 299 0.85 2.10 -19.19
N TRP A 300 1.31 1.11 -18.44
CA TRP A 300 2.69 0.95 -18.01
C TRP A 300 3.46 -0.10 -18.85
N TYR A 301 4.68 0.22 -19.25
CA TYR A 301 5.62 -0.77 -19.77
C TYR A 301 6.90 -0.81 -18.93
N ARG A 302 7.22 -1.99 -18.37
CA ARG A 302 8.54 -2.19 -17.75
C ARG A 302 9.58 -2.38 -18.87
N LYS A 303 10.56 -1.49 -18.94
CA LYS A 303 11.71 -1.67 -19.85
C LYS A 303 12.49 -2.91 -19.38
N MET A 304 12.32 -4.06 -20.05
CA MET A 304 13.30 -5.15 -19.94
C MET A 304 14.67 -4.57 -20.34
N SER A 305 15.69 -4.81 -19.52
CA SER A 305 17.05 -4.38 -19.82
C SER A 305 17.51 -5.04 -21.11
N TRP A 306 17.41 -4.32 -22.22
CA TRP A 306 18.27 -4.59 -23.36
C TRP A 306 19.68 -4.18 -22.93
N ASN A 307 20.62 -5.13 -22.98
CA ASN A 307 22.05 -4.90 -22.73
C ASN A 307 22.49 -3.59 -23.37
N GLN A 308 22.71 -2.56 -22.56
CA GLN A 308 23.44 -1.38 -22.96
C GLN A 308 24.77 -1.38 -22.20
N HIS A 309 25.82 -1.80 -22.89
CA HIS A 309 27.03 -1.00 -22.85
C HIS A 309 26.59 0.43 -23.16
N HIS A 310 26.62 1.31 -22.15
CA HIS A 310 26.99 2.72 -22.20
C HIS A 310 26.66 3.32 -20.82
N ASN A 311 27.71 3.69 -20.11
CA ASN A 311 27.68 4.40 -18.83
C ASN A 311 26.83 5.67 -18.93
N ILE A 312 25.75 5.76 -18.16
CA ILE A 312 25.15 7.04 -17.76
C ILE A 312 24.79 6.96 -16.27
N HIS A 313 25.64 7.55 -15.45
CA HIS A 313 25.36 7.90 -14.06
C HIS A 313 24.52 9.17 -14.04
N GLU A 314 23.19 9.06 -14.06
CA GLU A 314 22.30 10.17 -13.69
C GLU A 314 21.01 9.61 -13.08
N ARG A 315 20.82 9.84 -11.77
CA ARG A 315 19.60 9.48 -11.02
C ARG A 315 18.56 10.60 -11.18
N SER A 316 18.03 10.78 -12.39
CA SER A 316 16.81 11.56 -12.63
C SER A 316 15.65 10.61 -12.96
N PRO A 317 14.40 10.88 -12.52
CA PRO A 317 13.26 10.09 -12.95
C PRO A 317 13.09 10.24 -14.47
N SER A 318 13.49 9.21 -15.21
CA SER A 318 13.44 9.17 -16.67
C SER A 318 12.18 8.43 -17.11
N TRP A 319 11.18 9.19 -17.56
CA TRP A 319 9.97 8.68 -18.18
C TRP A 319 10.09 8.74 -19.68
N VAL A 320 9.80 7.64 -20.37
CA VAL A 320 9.56 7.68 -21.83
C VAL A 320 8.09 7.40 -22.06
N LEU A 321 7.42 8.39 -22.64
CA LEU A 321 6.04 8.29 -23.10
C LEU A 321 6.04 7.87 -24.57
N TRP A 322 5.36 6.78 -24.90
CA TRP A 322 5.04 6.38 -26.27
C TRP A 322 3.55 6.54 -26.55
#